data_AF-A0A7V9MDW6-F1
#
_entry.id   AF-A0A7V9MDW6-F1
#
_cell.length_a   1.000
_cell.length_b   1.000
_cell.length_c   1.000
_cell.angle_alpha   90.00
_cell.angle_beta   90.00
_cell.angle_gamma   90.00
#
_symmetry.space_group_name_H-M   'P 1'
#
loop_
_entity.id
_entity.type
_entity.pdbx_description
1 polymer ?
#
loop_
_entity_poly.entity_id
_entity_poly.type
_entity_poly.pdbx_seq_one_letter_code
_entity_poly.pdbx_strand_id
1 'polypeptide(L)'
;MSEQPQHRPLRAAPVLPPPQIPSSGHAAPADADQSFTFPVTRHPRDQAGYPTYQPHPYDRYQPNHYQPPPQPGYPPRPHAARQPYPQQPSPWGYGHWSSAPPPPRRSSGPARLLLGLLGGAAALFFALIIVSAALGTPDSSRADAIDHAPAQPSGPGSGQVDPGDAQAVLTDNPLYVQGGLANGQCPAEDLGEAGKEEQTRFYKTLMECLDETWGVPIEAAGFTHAKPGLVVFDSPVITPCGSASPQDGRTLAFYCPGDAVMYADVPQVREFFDSIDVAYAILIGHEFAHHVQQETGLIGAFEAAVYDDYDQRLNLNRRLELQASCMGGLFLGAIADSFPIDDQRLSQLDRAAGSFGDEPGAPENQRDHGSGESNRAWIFAAFNDNDLAGCNTFVAPAAEVD
;
A
#
# COMPACT_ATOMS: atom_id res chain seq x y z
N MET A 1 8.83 -49.96 52.43
CA MET A 1 9.53 -50.44 51.23
C MET A 1 8.70 -50.03 50.04
N SER A 2 9.07 -48.94 49.39
CA SER A 2 8.43 -48.42 48.17
C SER A 2 9.55 -48.04 47.22
N GLU A 3 9.67 -48.77 46.12
CA GLU A 3 10.70 -48.61 45.09
C GLU A 3 10.47 -47.32 44.29
N GLN A 4 11.55 -46.55 44.09
CA GLN A 4 11.61 -45.46 43.10
C GLN A 4 11.93 -46.04 41.72
N PRO A 5 11.28 -45.57 40.63
CA PRO A 5 11.65 -45.98 39.28
C PRO A 5 12.89 -45.22 38.80
N GLN A 6 13.87 -45.96 38.29
CA GLN A 6 15.11 -45.43 37.71
C GLN A 6 14.85 -44.88 36.30
N HIS A 7 15.19 -43.61 36.07
CA HIS A 7 15.19 -43.00 34.74
C HIS A 7 16.37 -43.53 33.90
N ARG A 8 16.04 -44.09 32.73
CA ARG A 8 17.00 -44.54 31.71
C ARG A 8 17.24 -43.39 30.71
N PRO A 9 18.48 -42.99 30.39
CA PRO A 9 18.72 -41.91 29.45
C PRO A 9 18.42 -42.35 28.01
N LEU A 10 17.71 -41.51 27.26
CA LEU A 10 17.43 -41.69 25.83
C LEU A 10 18.74 -41.50 25.05
N ARG A 11 19.08 -42.49 24.21
CA ARG A 11 20.18 -42.40 23.24
C ARG A 11 19.75 -41.49 22.08
N ALA A 12 20.58 -40.50 21.76
CA ALA A 12 20.42 -39.68 20.56
C ALA A 12 20.50 -40.56 19.29
N ALA A 13 19.58 -40.32 18.35
CA ALA A 13 19.60 -40.93 17.03
C ALA A 13 20.73 -40.32 16.15
N PRO A 14 21.35 -41.09 15.24
CA PRO A 14 22.39 -40.56 14.36
C PRO A 14 21.80 -39.61 13.31
N VAL A 15 22.46 -38.46 13.13
CA VAL A 15 22.17 -37.49 12.07
C VAL A 15 22.63 -38.07 10.74
N LEU A 16 21.70 -38.24 9.80
CA LEU A 16 22.02 -38.63 8.42
C LEU A 16 22.48 -37.39 7.63
N PRO A 17 23.52 -37.49 6.78
CA PRO A 17 23.92 -36.39 5.91
C PRO A 17 22.86 -36.15 4.81
N PRO A 18 22.72 -34.91 4.32
CA PRO A 18 21.75 -34.58 3.27
C PRO A 18 22.10 -35.28 1.94
N PRO A 19 21.08 -35.59 1.11
CA PRO A 19 21.28 -36.26 -0.17
C PRO A 19 22.00 -35.33 -1.16
N GLN A 20 23.00 -35.88 -1.86
CA GLN A 20 23.69 -35.16 -2.93
C GLN A 20 22.89 -35.23 -4.23
N ILE A 21 22.57 -34.07 -4.80
CA ILE A 21 21.94 -33.93 -6.11
C ILE A 21 23.05 -33.91 -7.18
N PRO A 22 22.99 -34.73 -8.24
CA PRO A 22 24.00 -34.73 -9.30
C PRO A 22 23.88 -33.48 -10.18
N SER A 23 25.01 -32.82 -10.45
CA SER A 23 25.10 -31.72 -11.40
C SER A 23 25.10 -32.24 -12.83
N SER A 24 24.01 -32.00 -13.57
CA SER A 24 23.99 -32.13 -15.02
C SER A 24 24.11 -30.74 -15.64
N GLY A 25 25.32 -30.38 -16.07
CA GLY A 25 25.50 -29.22 -16.95
C GLY A 25 25.08 -29.59 -18.36
N HIS A 26 24.28 -28.75 -19.04
CA HIS A 26 24.14 -28.68 -20.49
C HIS A 26 23.95 -27.22 -20.91
N ALA A 27 24.53 -26.90 -22.06
CA ALA A 27 24.64 -25.58 -22.66
C ALA A 27 23.30 -25.01 -23.18
N ALA A 28 23.26 -23.67 -23.28
CA ALA A 28 22.18 -22.90 -23.86
C ALA A 28 21.94 -23.19 -25.36
N PRO A 29 20.69 -22.97 -25.82
CA PRO A 29 20.50 -22.10 -26.98
C PRO A 29 19.48 -20.98 -26.72
N ALA A 30 19.55 -19.99 -27.59
CA ALA A 30 18.81 -18.73 -27.60
C ALA A 30 17.31 -18.87 -27.96
N ASP A 31 16.59 -17.80 -27.64
CA ASP A 31 15.22 -17.43 -28.03
C ASP A 31 14.07 -18.27 -27.46
N ALA A 32 13.46 -17.76 -26.38
CA ALA A 32 12.07 -18.04 -26.04
C ALA A 32 11.48 -16.93 -25.15
N ASP A 33 10.36 -16.40 -25.64
CA ASP A 33 9.29 -15.67 -24.96
C ASP A 33 9.08 -16.13 -23.50
N GLN A 34 9.42 -15.27 -22.52
CA GLN A 34 9.30 -15.59 -21.09
C GLN A 34 7.91 -15.20 -20.60
N SER A 35 6.97 -16.13 -20.72
CA SER A 35 5.79 -16.13 -19.84
C SER A 35 6.22 -16.67 -18.47
N PHE A 36 6.21 -15.80 -17.47
CA PHE A 36 6.45 -16.19 -16.08
C PHE A 36 5.35 -17.17 -15.64
N THR A 37 5.74 -18.39 -15.32
CA THR A 37 4.85 -19.39 -14.72
C THR A 37 5.36 -19.68 -13.31
N PHE A 38 4.58 -19.27 -12.31
CA PHE A 38 4.82 -19.67 -10.93
C PHE A 38 4.65 -21.19 -10.79
N PRO A 39 5.49 -21.87 -9.99
CA PRO A 39 5.29 -23.28 -9.67
C PRO A 39 4.07 -23.44 -8.75
N VAL A 40 2.88 -23.60 -9.34
CA VAL A 40 1.66 -23.97 -8.61
C VAL A 40 1.85 -25.36 -7.98
N THR A 41 1.92 -25.44 -6.67
CA THR A 41 1.78 -26.72 -5.96
C THR A 41 0.29 -27.09 -5.87
N ARG A 42 -0.22 -27.76 -6.92
CA ARG A 42 -1.63 -28.19 -6.95
C ARG A 42 -1.90 -29.30 -5.94
N HIS A 43 -2.75 -29.02 -4.95
CA HIS A 43 -3.53 -30.05 -4.27
C HIS A 43 -4.77 -30.41 -5.11
N PRO A 44 -5.18 -31.69 -5.18
CA PRO A 44 -6.18 -32.15 -6.12
C PRO A 44 -7.61 -31.92 -5.60
N ARG A 45 -8.33 -30.94 -6.15
CA ARG A 45 -9.79 -31.00 -6.27
C ARG A 45 -10.23 -30.53 -7.66
N ASP A 46 -10.91 -31.46 -8.32
CA ASP A 46 -11.90 -31.34 -9.39
C ASP A 46 -11.49 -30.61 -10.68
N GLN A 47 -11.12 -31.42 -11.66
CA GLN A 47 -10.91 -31.07 -13.06
C GLN A 47 -12.25 -30.72 -13.73
N ALA A 48 -12.51 -29.43 -13.94
CA ALA A 48 -13.34 -28.95 -15.05
C ALA A 48 -12.41 -28.19 -16.01
N GLY A 49 -12.35 -28.64 -17.26
CA GLY A 49 -11.41 -28.13 -18.26
C GLY A 49 -11.70 -26.68 -18.67
N TYR A 50 -10.67 -25.83 -18.61
CA TYR A 50 -10.68 -24.48 -19.19
C TYR A 50 -10.08 -24.50 -20.61
N PRO A 51 -10.59 -23.70 -21.55
CA PRO A 51 -10.04 -23.61 -22.90
C PRO A 51 -8.71 -22.86 -22.89
N THR A 52 -7.77 -23.35 -23.71
CA THR A 52 -6.47 -22.71 -23.98
C THR A 52 -6.68 -21.35 -24.66
N TYR A 53 -6.12 -20.29 -24.07
CA TYR A 53 -6.08 -18.94 -24.63
C TYR A 53 -5.28 -18.92 -25.94
N GLN A 54 -5.92 -18.52 -27.04
CA GLN A 54 -5.24 -18.12 -28.28
C GLN A 54 -5.23 -16.59 -28.34
N PRO A 55 -4.06 -15.95 -28.56
CA PRO A 55 -4.01 -14.50 -28.70
C PRO A 55 -4.75 -14.04 -29.97
N HIS A 56 -5.61 -13.03 -29.82
CA HIS A 56 -6.33 -12.40 -30.94
C HIS A 56 -5.44 -11.35 -31.66
N PRO A 57 -5.61 -11.16 -32.98
CA PRO A 57 -4.68 -10.41 -33.80
C PRO A 57 -5.01 -8.91 -33.82
N TYR A 58 -4.53 -8.15 -32.83
CA TYR A 58 -4.40 -6.70 -32.95
C TYR A 58 -3.05 -6.15 -32.47
N ASP A 59 -2.00 -6.97 -32.47
CA ASP A 59 -0.61 -6.50 -32.27
C ASP A 59 0.20 -6.61 -33.55
N ARG A 60 0.08 -5.59 -34.41
CA ARG A 60 1.09 -5.29 -35.41
C ARG A 60 1.04 -3.81 -35.79
N TYR A 61 1.77 -2.99 -35.07
CA TYR A 61 2.20 -1.69 -35.56
C TYR A 61 3.73 -1.63 -35.55
N GLN A 62 4.32 -1.72 -36.74
CA GLN A 62 5.74 -1.39 -36.95
C GLN A 62 5.90 0.13 -37.07
N PRO A 63 7.00 0.73 -36.60
CA PRO A 63 7.24 2.15 -36.76
C PRO A 63 7.78 2.46 -38.16
N ASN A 64 6.99 3.16 -38.97
CA ASN A 64 7.46 3.78 -40.22
C ASN A 64 8.23 5.07 -39.91
N HIS A 65 9.43 5.20 -40.47
CA HIS A 65 10.20 6.45 -40.50
C HIS A 65 9.46 7.51 -41.31
N TYR A 66 8.95 8.56 -40.64
CA TYR A 66 8.39 9.74 -41.29
C TYR A 66 9.31 10.94 -41.04
N GLN A 67 9.92 11.48 -42.10
CA GLN A 67 10.58 12.79 -42.08
C GLN A 67 9.55 13.87 -42.40
N PRO A 68 9.36 14.89 -41.55
CA PRO A 68 8.44 15.99 -41.85
C PRO A 68 9.05 16.98 -42.87
N PRO A 69 8.21 17.64 -43.71
CA PRO A 69 8.67 18.64 -44.67
C PRO A 69 9.05 19.98 -43.99
N PRO A 70 9.87 20.84 -44.64
CA PRO A 70 10.31 22.11 -44.06
C PRO A 70 9.16 23.13 -43.97
N GLN A 71 8.98 23.73 -42.79
CA GLN A 71 7.98 24.76 -42.50
C GLN A 71 8.48 26.18 -42.90
N PRO A 72 7.60 27.08 -43.37
CA PRO A 72 7.95 28.48 -43.64
C PRO A 72 8.09 29.29 -42.35
N GLY A 73 9.08 30.18 -42.30
CA GLY A 73 9.45 30.96 -41.11
C GLY A 73 8.40 31.99 -40.68
N TYR A 74 8.09 32.00 -39.38
CA TYR A 74 7.39 33.08 -38.69
C TYR A 74 8.39 33.95 -37.89
N PRO A 75 8.14 35.27 -37.75
CA PRO A 75 9.03 36.18 -37.03
C PRO A 75 9.00 35.96 -35.51
N PRO A 76 10.08 36.34 -34.79
CA PRO A 76 10.24 36.02 -33.37
C PRO A 76 9.32 36.87 -32.48
N ARG A 77 8.71 36.24 -31.47
CA ARG A 77 8.06 36.93 -30.34
C ARG A 77 9.06 37.16 -29.20
N PRO A 78 8.90 38.23 -28.39
CA PRO A 78 9.86 38.59 -27.37
C PRO A 78 9.87 37.59 -26.20
N HIS A 79 11.06 37.34 -25.67
CA HIS A 79 11.32 36.51 -24.51
C HIS A 79 10.57 37.02 -23.26
N ALA A 80 9.55 36.27 -22.81
CA ALA A 80 9.14 36.29 -21.42
C ALA A 80 9.92 35.20 -20.69
N ALA A 81 10.67 35.62 -19.66
CA ALA A 81 11.45 34.74 -18.81
C ALA A 81 10.59 33.61 -18.23
N ARG A 82 10.94 32.35 -18.52
CA ARG A 82 10.44 31.21 -17.75
C ARG A 82 11.05 31.32 -16.35
N GLN A 83 10.19 31.60 -15.38
CA GLN A 83 10.50 31.37 -13.96
C GLN A 83 10.80 29.87 -13.78
N PRO A 84 11.87 29.48 -13.09
CA PRO A 84 12.09 28.08 -12.75
C PRO A 84 11.01 27.65 -11.74
N TYR A 85 10.27 26.59 -12.06
CA TYR A 85 9.46 25.90 -11.05
C TYR A 85 10.40 25.43 -9.94
N PRO A 86 10.10 25.70 -8.67
CA PRO A 86 10.87 25.12 -7.58
C PRO A 86 10.68 23.59 -7.62
N GLN A 87 11.80 22.88 -7.69
CA GLN A 87 11.88 21.44 -7.48
C GLN A 87 11.27 21.14 -6.09
N GLN A 88 10.10 20.54 -6.04
CA GLN A 88 9.59 19.95 -4.81
C GLN A 88 10.18 18.53 -4.67
N PRO A 89 10.62 18.12 -3.48
CA PRO A 89 10.99 16.73 -3.24
C PRO A 89 9.78 15.82 -3.55
N SER A 90 10.02 14.69 -4.20
CA SER A 90 8.97 13.68 -4.41
C SER A 90 8.38 13.27 -3.05
N PRO A 91 7.05 13.24 -2.86
CA PRO A 91 6.45 12.80 -1.61
C PRO A 91 6.58 11.30 -1.35
N TRP A 92 6.96 10.52 -2.38
CA TRP A 92 6.85 9.06 -2.42
C TRP A 92 8.22 8.38 -2.42
N GLY A 93 9.08 8.85 -1.53
CA GLY A 93 9.92 7.90 -0.83
C GLY A 93 9.41 7.91 0.60
N TYR A 94 9.38 6.77 1.28
CA TYR A 94 9.51 6.73 2.74
C TYR A 94 10.84 7.41 3.11
N GLY A 95 10.85 8.73 3.03
CA GLY A 95 11.94 9.62 3.31
C GLY A 95 11.75 10.10 4.72
N HIS A 96 12.42 9.42 5.65
CA HIS A 96 12.82 9.95 6.96
C HIS A 96 11.77 10.85 7.63
N TRP A 97 10.88 10.25 8.40
CA TRP A 97 10.15 10.92 9.47
C TRP A 97 11.15 11.32 10.57
N SER A 98 11.93 12.38 10.34
CA SER A 98 12.82 12.92 11.35
C SER A 98 11.97 13.62 12.42
N SER A 99 11.93 13.02 13.62
CA SER A 99 11.37 13.64 14.83
C SER A 99 12.00 15.03 15.01
N ALA A 100 11.17 16.07 15.12
CA ALA A 100 11.65 17.41 15.42
C ALA A 100 12.49 17.39 16.71
N PRO A 101 13.71 17.98 16.73
CA PRO A 101 14.48 18.06 17.96
C PRO A 101 13.70 18.87 19.02
N PRO A 102 13.75 18.48 20.30
CA PRO A 102 13.01 19.18 21.34
C PRO A 102 13.49 20.64 21.42
N PRO A 103 12.59 21.61 21.67
CA PRO A 103 12.98 23.00 21.78
C PRO A 103 14.00 23.16 22.91
N PRO A 104 15.04 24.00 22.74
CA PRO A 104 16.03 24.20 23.79
C PRO A 104 15.34 24.74 25.05
N ARG A 105 15.60 24.09 26.18
CA ARG A 105 15.14 24.51 27.51
C ARG A 105 15.65 25.93 27.78
N ARG A 106 14.78 26.93 27.62
CA ARG A 106 15.08 28.30 28.01
C ARG A 106 15.07 28.40 29.54
N SER A 107 16.26 28.65 30.11
CA SER A 107 16.42 29.03 31.50
C SER A 107 15.73 30.37 31.77
N SER A 108 14.81 30.40 32.72
CA SER A 108 14.13 31.60 33.20
C SER A 108 15.07 32.47 34.03
N GLY A 109 15.23 33.74 33.63
CA GLY A 109 15.87 34.82 34.39
C GLY A 109 15.45 36.19 33.83
N PRO A 110 15.37 37.26 34.66
CA PRO A 110 14.23 38.17 34.63
C PRO A 110 14.49 39.45 33.84
N ALA A 111 13.60 39.79 32.91
CA ALA A 111 13.50 41.15 32.37
C ALA A 111 12.03 41.53 32.25
N ARG A 112 11.43 41.79 33.42
CA ARG A 112 10.26 42.66 33.55
C ARG A 112 10.74 44.09 33.34
N LEU A 113 10.37 44.71 32.22
CA LEU A 113 9.90 46.08 32.11
C LEU A 113 9.72 46.39 30.62
N LEU A 114 8.49 46.75 30.24
CA LEU A 114 8.02 47.50 29.04
C LEU A 114 6.64 46.98 28.63
N LEU A 115 5.70 46.95 29.59
CA LEU A 115 4.27 46.99 29.30
C LEU A 115 3.80 48.43 29.55
N GLY A 116 3.13 49.04 28.59
CA GLY A 116 2.48 50.32 28.86
C GLY A 116 1.64 50.91 27.73
N LEU A 117 2.01 50.72 26.45
CA LEU A 117 1.32 51.43 25.36
C LEU A 117 0.99 50.58 24.10
N LEU A 118 1.30 49.29 24.07
CA LEU A 118 0.87 48.36 23.00
C LEU A 118 -0.32 47.46 23.39
N GLY A 119 -0.76 47.49 24.65
CA GLY A 119 -1.81 46.61 25.17
C GLY A 119 -3.24 46.96 24.74
N GLY A 120 -3.49 48.21 24.33
CA GLY A 120 -4.85 48.66 23.94
C GLY A 120 -5.28 48.18 22.55
N ALA A 121 -4.35 48.08 21.59
CA ALA A 121 -4.64 47.62 20.23
C ALA A 121 -4.77 46.09 20.15
N ALA A 122 -3.99 45.35 20.95
CA ALA A 122 -4.08 43.89 21.01
C ALA A 122 -5.40 43.41 21.64
N ALA A 123 -5.92 44.11 22.65
CA ALA A 123 -7.18 43.74 23.30
C ALA A 123 -8.41 43.91 22.37
N LEU A 124 -8.42 44.95 21.52
CA LEU A 124 -9.47 45.15 20.52
C LEU A 124 -9.39 44.13 19.37
N PHE A 125 -8.18 43.71 18.98
CA PHE A 125 -7.97 42.68 17.97
C PHE A 125 -8.42 41.30 18.48
N PHE A 126 -8.11 40.97 19.74
CA PHE A 126 -8.59 39.72 20.37
C PHE A 126 -10.10 39.72 20.60
N ALA A 127 -10.73 40.85 20.93
CA ALA A 127 -12.18 40.93 21.05
C ALA A 127 -12.91 40.70 19.71
N LEU A 128 -12.36 41.17 18.59
CA LEU A 128 -12.88 40.92 17.24
C LEU A 128 -12.73 39.45 16.80
N ILE A 129 -11.63 38.79 17.17
CA ILE A 129 -11.43 37.35 16.92
C ILE A 129 -12.44 36.52 17.74
N ILE A 130 -12.74 36.91 18.99
CA ILE A 130 -13.72 36.20 19.82
C ILE A 130 -15.16 36.37 19.31
N VAL A 131 -15.52 37.53 18.72
CA VAL A 131 -16.84 37.72 18.08
C VAL A 131 -16.96 36.94 16.76
N SER A 132 -15.85 36.73 16.05
CA SER A 132 -15.80 35.90 14.85
C SER A 132 -16.00 34.41 15.18
N ALA A 133 -15.49 33.94 16.32
CA ALA A 133 -15.73 32.57 16.81
C ALA A 133 -17.18 32.34 17.31
N ALA A 134 -17.94 33.39 17.61
CA ALA A 134 -19.33 33.30 18.03
C ALA A 134 -20.34 33.34 16.86
N LEU A 135 -19.88 33.70 15.66
CA LEU A 135 -20.66 33.65 14.42
C LEU A 135 -20.01 32.60 13.51
N GLY A 136 -20.42 31.34 13.72
CA GLY A 136 -19.81 30.17 13.09
C GLY A 136 -19.49 30.35 11.61
N THR A 137 -18.21 30.47 11.30
CA THR A 137 -17.66 30.11 10.00
C THR A 137 -17.52 28.59 9.96
N PRO A 138 -17.95 27.88 8.90
CA PRO A 138 -17.70 26.45 8.78
C PRO A 138 -16.18 26.21 8.80
N ASP A 139 -15.69 25.48 9.80
CA ASP A 139 -14.30 25.02 9.83
C ASP A 139 -14.12 24.01 8.69
N SER A 140 -13.61 24.48 7.56
CA SER A 140 -13.56 23.71 6.31
C SER A 140 -12.26 22.91 6.15
N SER A 141 -11.57 22.59 7.24
CA SER A 141 -10.17 22.09 7.17
C SER A 141 -9.91 20.77 7.89
N ARG A 142 -10.93 20.14 8.46
CA ARG A 142 -10.83 18.80 9.06
C ARG A 142 -11.88 17.93 8.41
N ALA A 143 -11.47 17.07 7.48
CA ALA A 143 -12.34 15.99 7.06
C ALA A 143 -12.55 15.09 8.29
N ASP A 144 -13.77 15.06 8.82
CA ASP A 144 -14.10 14.19 9.94
C ASP A 144 -14.01 12.73 9.45
N ALA A 145 -13.14 11.94 10.09
CA ALA A 145 -13.04 10.51 9.85
C ALA A 145 -14.40 9.84 10.09
N ILE A 146 -14.83 9.05 9.12
CA ILE A 146 -16.21 8.57 9.07
C ILE A 146 -16.42 7.43 10.08
N ASP A 147 -15.35 6.74 10.45
CA ASP A 147 -15.20 5.99 11.68
C ASP A 147 -13.87 6.41 12.32
N HIS A 148 -13.92 6.87 13.57
CA HIS A 148 -12.70 7.15 14.31
C HIS A 148 -12.11 5.79 14.74
N ALA A 149 -10.91 5.48 14.27
CA ALA A 149 -10.14 4.37 14.81
C ALA A 149 -10.05 4.53 16.34
N PRO A 150 -10.28 3.46 17.13
CA PRO A 150 -9.98 3.50 18.56
C PRO A 150 -8.53 3.94 18.77
N ALA A 151 -8.27 4.68 19.85
CA ALA A 151 -6.90 4.99 20.25
C ALA A 151 -6.10 3.68 20.31
N GLN A 152 -5.03 3.62 19.50
CA GLN A 152 -4.21 2.44 19.25
C GLN A 152 -4.00 1.58 20.51
N PRO A 153 -4.30 0.27 20.50
CA PRO A 153 -3.66 -0.62 21.45
C PRO A 153 -2.16 -0.55 21.19
N SER A 154 -1.38 -0.35 22.24
CA SER A 154 0.08 -0.43 22.17
C SER A 154 0.46 -1.90 21.95
N GLY A 155 0.30 -2.38 20.72
CA GLY A 155 0.91 -3.63 20.28
C GLY A 155 2.43 -3.50 20.39
N PRO A 156 3.17 -4.60 20.54
CA PRO A 156 4.61 -4.57 20.68
C PRO A 156 5.24 -4.13 19.34
N GLY A 157 5.31 -2.82 19.08
CA GLY A 157 5.77 -2.31 17.79
C GLY A 157 6.18 -0.84 17.74
N SER A 158 6.03 -0.08 18.83
CA SER A 158 6.59 1.29 18.92
C SER A 158 7.94 1.33 19.66
N GLY A 159 8.53 0.17 19.96
CA GLY A 159 9.92 0.06 20.43
C GLY A 159 10.85 0.00 19.23
N GLN A 160 12.07 0.54 19.35
CA GLN A 160 13.09 0.36 18.32
C GLN A 160 13.32 -1.14 18.10
N VAL A 161 12.89 -1.66 16.95
CA VAL A 161 13.25 -3.00 16.49
C VAL A 161 14.72 -2.93 16.08
N ASP A 162 15.55 -3.85 16.58
CA ASP A 162 16.93 -3.96 16.10
C ASP A 162 16.89 -4.32 14.60
N PRO A 163 17.69 -3.70 13.71
CA PRO A 163 17.71 -4.05 12.29
C PRO A 163 17.90 -5.55 12.00
N GLY A 164 18.62 -6.28 12.85
CA GLY A 164 18.74 -7.75 12.74
C GLY A 164 17.44 -8.49 13.02
N ASP A 165 16.63 -7.98 13.96
CA ASP A 165 15.30 -8.49 14.25
C ASP A 165 14.29 -8.05 13.18
N ALA A 166 14.51 -6.88 12.56
CA ALA A 166 13.65 -6.34 11.51
C ALA A 166 13.63 -7.23 10.26
N GLN A 167 14.79 -7.69 9.79
CA GLN A 167 14.84 -8.60 8.64
C GLN A 167 14.07 -9.91 8.91
N ALA A 168 14.19 -10.46 10.12
CA ALA A 168 13.46 -11.67 10.51
C ALA A 168 11.94 -11.43 10.57
N VAL A 169 11.48 -10.26 11.06
CA VAL A 169 10.06 -9.90 11.04
C VAL A 169 9.55 -9.79 9.60
N LEU A 170 10.34 -9.24 8.68
CA LEU A 170 9.96 -9.12 7.27
C LEU A 170 9.92 -10.47 6.55
N THR A 171 10.82 -11.40 6.85
CA THR A 171 10.91 -12.69 6.13
C THR A 171 10.13 -13.83 6.78
N ASP A 172 9.98 -13.82 8.11
CA ASP A 172 9.44 -14.94 8.90
C ASP A 172 8.20 -14.53 9.73
N ASN A 173 7.46 -13.50 9.30
CA ASN A 173 6.27 -13.03 10.00
C ASN A 173 5.27 -14.18 10.22
N PRO A 174 4.71 -14.36 11.44
CA PRO A 174 3.75 -15.43 11.70
C PRO A 174 2.46 -15.31 10.90
N LEU A 175 2.15 -14.15 10.30
CA LEU A 175 1.04 -14.00 9.36
C LEU A 175 1.17 -14.94 8.14
N TYR A 176 2.38 -15.17 7.63
CA TYR A 176 2.59 -15.94 6.40
C TYR A 176 2.22 -17.42 6.53
N VAL A 177 2.06 -17.94 7.75
CA VAL A 177 1.72 -19.35 7.99
C VAL A 177 0.25 -19.57 8.37
N GLN A 178 -0.59 -18.54 8.27
CA GLN A 178 -2.01 -18.62 8.62
C GLN A 178 -2.89 -19.20 7.48
N GLY A 179 -2.30 -19.48 6.32
CA GLY A 179 -3.02 -19.99 5.15
C GLY A 179 -3.78 -18.89 4.40
N GLY A 180 -4.92 -19.22 3.82
CA GLY A 180 -5.77 -18.27 3.09
C GLY A 180 -6.77 -17.53 3.98
N LEU A 181 -7.44 -16.53 3.40
CA LEU A 181 -8.60 -15.90 4.01
C LEU A 181 -9.83 -16.81 3.87
N ALA A 182 -10.70 -16.78 4.89
CA ALA A 182 -11.99 -17.45 4.81
C ALA A 182 -12.90 -16.75 3.78
N ASN A 183 -13.81 -17.51 3.15
CA ASN A 183 -14.76 -16.93 2.20
C ASN A 183 -15.63 -15.87 2.90
N GLY A 184 -15.42 -14.61 2.52
CA GLY A 184 -16.12 -13.45 3.07
C GLY A 184 -17.47 -13.23 2.39
N GLN A 185 -18.41 -12.64 3.12
CA GLN A 185 -19.70 -12.19 2.56
C GLN A 185 -19.65 -10.68 2.36
N CYS A 186 -19.27 -10.27 1.15
CA CYS A 186 -19.17 -8.89 0.74
C CYS A 186 -20.01 -8.63 -0.52
N PRO A 187 -21.30 -8.29 -0.38
CA PRO A 187 -22.13 -8.00 -1.55
C PRO A 187 -21.58 -6.79 -2.31
N ALA A 188 -21.47 -6.92 -3.64
CA ALA A 188 -21.12 -5.79 -4.49
C ALA A 188 -22.18 -4.68 -4.40
N GLU A 189 -21.78 -3.53 -3.86
CA GLU A 189 -22.60 -2.31 -3.83
C GLU A 189 -22.56 -1.60 -5.19
N ASP A 190 -23.66 -0.95 -5.57
CA ASP A 190 -23.69 -0.11 -6.77
C ASP A 190 -22.94 1.20 -6.51
N LEU A 191 -21.86 1.42 -7.25
CA LEU A 191 -21.02 2.61 -7.16
C LEU A 191 -21.66 3.83 -7.85
N GLY A 192 -22.70 3.63 -8.68
CA GLY A 192 -23.41 4.70 -9.37
C GLY A 192 -22.47 5.59 -10.19
N GLU A 193 -22.57 6.91 -10.01
CA GLU A 193 -21.71 7.92 -10.68
C GLU A 193 -20.37 8.14 -9.95
N ALA A 194 -20.06 7.30 -8.96
CA ALA A 194 -18.87 7.32 -8.13
C ALA A 194 -18.60 8.69 -7.47
N GLY A 195 -19.64 9.45 -7.11
CA GLY A 195 -19.50 10.68 -6.33
C GLY A 195 -19.04 10.41 -4.90
N LYS A 196 -18.78 11.47 -4.13
CA LYS A 196 -18.27 11.33 -2.75
C LYS A 196 -19.18 10.47 -1.86
N GLU A 197 -20.49 10.66 -1.96
CA GLU A 197 -21.46 9.91 -1.16
C GLU A 197 -21.48 8.43 -1.57
N GLU A 198 -21.44 8.15 -2.88
CA GLU A 198 -21.40 6.81 -3.42
C GLU A 198 -20.11 6.07 -3.05
N GLN A 199 -18.95 6.71 -3.23
CA GLN A 199 -17.66 6.16 -2.80
C GLN A 199 -17.62 5.91 -1.30
N THR A 200 -18.13 6.85 -0.50
CA THR A 200 -18.21 6.69 0.95
C THR A 200 -18.99 5.45 1.34
N ARG A 201 -20.16 5.23 0.73
CA ARG A 201 -20.99 4.06 1.00
C ARG A 201 -20.30 2.77 0.56
N PHE A 202 -19.76 2.77 -0.65
CA PHE A 202 -19.07 1.63 -1.25
C PHE A 202 -17.86 1.19 -0.41
N TYR A 203 -16.98 2.13 -0.07
CA TYR A 203 -15.80 1.85 0.75
C TYR A 203 -16.16 1.46 2.18
N LYS A 204 -17.23 2.01 2.77
CA LYS A 204 -17.70 1.54 4.09
C LYS A 204 -18.12 0.08 4.08
N THR A 205 -18.88 -0.34 3.07
CA THR A 205 -19.28 -1.75 2.97
C THR A 205 -18.05 -2.65 2.80
N LEU A 206 -17.13 -2.30 1.89
CA LEU A 206 -15.87 -3.03 1.73
C LEU A 206 -15.03 -3.06 3.00
N MET A 207 -15.04 -1.97 3.77
CA MET A 207 -14.33 -1.87 5.04
C MET A 207 -14.84 -2.84 6.11
N GLU A 208 -16.16 -3.06 6.20
CA GLU A 208 -16.69 -4.11 7.08
C GLU A 208 -16.22 -5.49 6.62
N CYS A 209 -16.23 -5.75 5.31
CA CYS A 209 -15.77 -7.03 4.76
C CYS A 209 -14.27 -7.26 5.02
N LEU A 210 -13.45 -6.23 4.86
CA LEU A 210 -12.01 -6.27 5.13
C LEU A 210 -11.73 -6.56 6.60
N ASP A 211 -12.40 -5.84 7.51
CA ASP A 211 -12.31 -6.06 8.97
C ASP A 211 -12.65 -7.51 9.34
N GLU A 212 -13.77 -8.03 8.84
CA GLU A 212 -14.20 -9.40 9.11
C GLU A 212 -13.25 -10.47 8.52
N THR A 213 -12.72 -10.25 7.31
CA THR A 213 -11.85 -11.22 6.64
C THR A 213 -10.44 -11.26 7.22
N TRP A 214 -9.90 -10.13 7.66
CA TRP A 214 -8.53 -10.03 8.17
C TRP A 214 -8.38 -10.26 9.68
N GLY A 215 -9.43 -10.02 10.48
CA GLY A 215 -9.33 -10.20 11.93
C GLY A 215 -8.88 -11.61 12.35
N VAL A 216 -9.43 -12.65 11.71
CA VAL A 216 -9.11 -14.05 12.05
C VAL A 216 -7.63 -14.40 11.85
N PRO A 217 -7.01 -14.24 10.66
CA PRO A 217 -5.60 -14.58 10.48
C PRO A 217 -4.66 -13.69 11.31
N ILE A 218 -4.98 -12.42 11.52
CA ILE A 218 -4.16 -11.50 12.35
C ILE A 218 -4.13 -11.98 13.81
N GLU A 219 -5.30 -12.29 14.38
CA GLU A 219 -5.40 -12.81 15.74
C GLU A 219 -4.78 -14.20 15.88
N ALA A 220 -4.94 -15.07 14.87
CA ALA A 220 -4.34 -16.40 14.85
C ALA A 220 -2.80 -16.36 14.78
N ALA A 221 -2.24 -15.33 14.12
CA ALA A 221 -0.81 -15.03 14.13
C ALA A 221 -0.30 -14.42 15.46
N GLY A 222 -1.21 -14.15 16.41
CA GLY A 222 -0.88 -13.63 17.74
C GLY A 222 -0.81 -12.10 17.83
N PHE A 223 -1.31 -11.39 16.83
CA PHE A 223 -1.42 -9.93 16.84
C PHE A 223 -2.81 -9.48 17.31
N THR A 224 -2.96 -8.18 17.55
CA THR A 224 -4.25 -7.56 17.86
C THR A 224 -4.81 -6.95 16.60
N HIS A 225 -6.08 -7.21 16.30
CA HIS A 225 -6.81 -6.56 15.22
C HIS A 225 -7.69 -5.42 15.75
N ALA A 226 -7.71 -4.29 15.05
CA ALA A 226 -8.55 -3.14 15.31
C ALA A 226 -8.83 -2.39 14.02
N LYS A 227 -10.10 -2.42 13.57
CA LYS A 227 -10.60 -1.72 12.39
C LYS A 227 -9.99 -0.32 12.18
N PRO A 228 -9.39 -0.03 11.00
CA PRO A 228 -8.86 1.28 10.71
C PRO A 228 -10.00 2.28 10.41
N GLY A 229 -9.67 3.57 10.49
CA GLY A 229 -10.58 4.63 10.07
C GLY A 229 -10.60 4.80 8.55
N LEU A 230 -11.61 5.52 8.06
CA LEU A 230 -11.75 5.89 6.64
C LEU A 230 -12.13 7.36 6.50
N VAL A 231 -11.44 8.07 5.61
CA VAL A 231 -11.74 9.43 5.16
C VAL A 231 -11.85 9.43 3.63
N VAL A 232 -13.02 9.75 3.11
CA VAL A 232 -13.25 9.92 1.67
C VAL A 232 -13.37 11.41 1.39
N PHE A 233 -12.44 11.99 0.65
CA PHE A 233 -12.28 13.44 0.55
C PHE A 233 -12.34 13.97 -0.89
N ASP A 234 -12.88 15.18 -1.03
CA ASP A 234 -12.97 15.98 -2.26
C ASP A 234 -12.47 17.43 -2.02
N SER A 235 -11.77 17.63 -0.90
CA SER A 235 -11.19 18.89 -0.44
C SER A 235 -9.90 18.59 0.33
N PRO A 236 -8.93 19.52 0.41
CA PRO A 236 -7.66 19.27 1.07
C PRO A 236 -7.80 18.75 2.51
N VAL A 237 -6.95 17.79 2.88
CA VAL A 237 -6.89 17.18 4.21
C VAL A 237 -5.51 17.34 4.84
N ILE A 238 -5.48 17.42 6.18
CA ILE A 238 -4.25 17.41 6.96
C ILE A 238 -4.28 16.16 7.83
N THR A 239 -3.25 15.33 7.71
CA THR A 239 -3.09 14.05 8.40
C THR A 239 -1.79 14.07 9.23
N PRO A 240 -1.61 13.12 10.16
CA PRO A 240 -0.30 12.92 10.80
C PRO A 240 0.83 12.61 9.81
N CYS A 241 0.49 12.03 8.66
CA CYS A 241 1.41 11.68 7.57
C CYS A 241 1.62 12.85 6.57
N GLY A 242 1.11 14.04 6.86
CA GLY A 242 1.23 15.21 5.99
C GLY A 242 -0.10 15.67 5.40
N SER A 243 -0.03 16.58 4.44
CA SER A 243 -1.22 17.15 3.81
C SER A 243 -1.43 16.55 2.42
N ALA A 244 -2.69 16.23 2.08
CA ALA A 244 -3.09 15.81 0.74
C ALA A 244 -4.10 16.80 0.16
N SER A 245 -4.01 17.05 -1.15
CA SER A 245 -4.99 17.86 -1.88
C SER A 245 -5.64 16.98 -2.94
N PRO A 246 -6.96 17.12 -3.17
CA PRO A 246 -7.66 16.31 -4.14
C PRO A 246 -7.12 16.54 -5.55
N GLN A 247 -7.13 15.50 -6.37
CA GLN A 247 -6.74 15.52 -7.77
C GLN A 247 -5.30 16.04 -7.99
N ASP A 248 -4.36 15.54 -7.19
CA ASP A 248 -2.93 15.86 -7.33
C ASP A 248 -2.27 15.20 -8.56
N GLY A 249 -3.02 14.35 -9.28
CA GLY A 249 -2.62 13.63 -10.48
C GLY A 249 -1.94 12.29 -10.20
N ARG A 250 -1.84 11.84 -8.94
CA ARG A 250 -1.04 10.67 -8.55
C ARG A 250 -1.71 9.80 -7.48
N THR A 251 -2.24 10.44 -6.44
CA THR A 251 -2.64 9.74 -5.21
C THR A 251 -4.11 9.36 -5.28
N LEU A 252 -4.38 8.07 -5.48
CA LEU A 252 -5.74 7.54 -5.50
C LEU A 252 -6.29 7.36 -4.08
N ALA A 253 -5.49 6.71 -3.24
CA ALA A 253 -5.71 6.58 -1.82
C ALA A 253 -4.36 6.45 -1.10
N PHE A 254 -4.38 6.49 0.23
CA PHE A 254 -3.23 6.17 1.07
C PHE A 254 -3.67 5.77 2.48
N TYR A 255 -2.94 4.85 3.11
CA TYR A 255 -3.02 4.56 4.53
C TYR A 255 -2.02 5.39 5.34
N CYS A 256 -2.47 6.04 6.40
CA CYS A 256 -1.61 6.76 7.34
C CYS A 256 -1.40 5.94 8.62
N PRO A 257 -0.19 5.39 8.86
CA PRO A 257 0.09 4.65 10.11
C PRO A 257 0.05 5.55 11.36
N GLY A 258 0.17 6.88 11.21
CA GLY A 258 0.15 7.83 12.32
C GLY A 258 -1.21 7.98 13.03
N ASP A 259 -2.32 7.65 12.36
CA ASP A 259 -3.66 7.58 12.95
C ASP A 259 -4.45 6.32 12.58
N ALA A 260 -3.86 5.39 11.83
CA ALA A 260 -4.50 4.20 11.30
C ALA A 260 -5.77 4.51 10.49
N VAL A 261 -5.67 5.51 9.61
CA VAL A 261 -6.77 5.94 8.74
C VAL A 261 -6.38 5.79 7.27
N MET A 262 -7.29 5.27 6.47
CA MET A 262 -7.20 5.29 5.02
C MET A 262 -7.89 6.54 4.47
N TYR A 263 -7.25 7.17 3.49
CA TYR A 263 -7.71 8.40 2.85
C TYR A 263 -7.91 8.13 1.36
N ALA A 264 -9.11 8.33 0.84
CA ALA A 264 -9.43 8.13 -0.59
C ALA A 264 -9.80 9.45 -1.27
N ASP A 265 -9.11 9.76 -2.37
CA ASP A 265 -9.28 10.98 -3.15
C ASP A 265 -10.40 10.81 -4.19
N VAL A 266 -11.58 11.37 -3.89
CA VAL A 266 -12.79 11.20 -4.71
C VAL A 266 -12.55 11.59 -6.17
N PRO A 267 -12.14 12.83 -6.52
CA PRO A 267 -11.96 13.21 -7.91
C PRO A 267 -10.83 12.45 -8.61
N GLN A 268 -9.73 12.13 -7.92
CA GLN A 268 -8.61 11.41 -8.53
C GLN A 268 -9.01 9.96 -8.89
N VAL A 269 -9.67 9.25 -7.98
CA VAL A 269 -10.11 7.86 -8.22
C VAL A 269 -11.13 7.81 -9.36
N ARG A 270 -12.07 8.77 -9.41
CA ARG A 270 -13.04 8.87 -10.52
C ARG A 270 -12.39 9.12 -11.86
N GLU A 271 -11.38 9.98 -11.90
CA GLU A 271 -10.67 10.26 -13.14
C GLU A 271 -9.94 9.03 -13.67
N PHE A 272 -9.38 8.23 -12.76
CA PHE A 272 -8.51 7.12 -13.12
C PHE A 272 -9.25 5.80 -13.38
N PHE A 273 -10.26 5.50 -12.57
CA PHE A 273 -11.03 4.25 -12.64
C PHE A 273 -12.45 4.40 -13.15
N ASP A 274 -12.93 5.62 -13.35
CA ASP A 274 -14.33 5.90 -13.67
C ASP A 274 -15.24 5.21 -12.62
N SER A 275 -16.29 4.50 -13.01
CA SER A 275 -17.19 3.78 -12.10
C SER A 275 -16.92 2.27 -12.10
N ILE A 276 -15.67 1.86 -12.34
CA ILE A 276 -15.24 0.45 -12.35
C ILE A 276 -15.08 -0.06 -10.92
N ASP A 277 -16.15 -0.62 -10.35
CA ASP A 277 -16.24 -1.07 -8.96
C ASP A 277 -15.08 -1.98 -8.49
N VAL A 278 -14.65 -2.95 -9.30
CA VAL A 278 -13.56 -3.86 -8.95
C VAL A 278 -12.24 -3.13 -8.75
N ALA A 279 -11.99 -2.03 -9.48
CA ALA A 279 -10.79 -1.20 -9.33
C ALA A 279 -10.79 -0.45 -7.99
N TYR A 280 -11.96 0.04 -7.56
CA TYR A 280 -12.16 0.64 -6.24
C TYR A 280 -11.95 -0.39 -5.13
N ALA A 281 -12.43 -1.62 -5.36
CA ALA A 281 -12.29 -2.71 -4.39
C ALA A 281 -10.83 -3.14 -4.18
N ILE A 282 -10.05 -3.32 -5.26
CA ILE A 282 -8.63 -3.64 -5.13
C ILE A 282 -7.82 -2.45 -4.55
N LEU A 283 -8.18 -1.21 -4.88
CA LEU A 283 -7.54 -0.01 -4.30
C LEU A 283 -7.69 0.01 -2.78
N ILE A 284 -8.91 -0.07 -2.26
CA ILE A 284 -9.10 -0.02 -0.80
C ILE A 284 -8.59 -1.28 -0.11
N GLY A 285 -8.61 -2.44 -0.79
CA GLY A 285 -7.99 -3.67 -0.30
C GLY A 285 -6.47 -3.54 -0.14
N HIS A 286 -5.80 -2.83 -1.06
CA HIS A 286 -4.38 -2.50 -0.96
C HIS A 286 -4.11 -1.57 0.25
N GLU A 287 -4.89 -0.51 0.43
CA GLU A 287 -4.71 0.38 1.59
C GLU A 287 -4.95 -0.33 2.93
N PHE A 288 -5.93 -1.23 2.97
CA PHE A 288 -6.16 -2.06 4.15
C PHE A 288 -5.01 -3.03 4.38
N ALA A 289 -4.35 -3.51 3.34
CA ALA A 289 -3.17 -4.36 3.50
C ALA A 289 -2.01 -3.60 4.17
N HIS A 290 -1.84 -2.29 3.97
CA HIS A 290 -0.91 -1.50 4.78
C HIS A 290 -1.32 -1.45 6.25
N HIS A 291 -2.62 -1.43 6.55
CA HIS A 291 -3.10 -1.58 7.93
C HIS A 291 -2.74 -2.96 8.50
N VAL A 292 -2.92 -4.05 7.73
CA VAL A 292 -2.46 -5.39 8.14
C VAL A 292 -0.95 -5.41 8.40
N GLN A 293 -0.16 -4.78 7.54
CA GLN A 293 1.29 -4.64 7.73
C GLN A 293 1.62 -3.84 9.00
N GLN A 294 0.83 -2.82 9.34
CA GLN A 294 0.98 -2.07 10.59
C GLN A 294 0.73 -2.95 11.81
N GLU A 295 -0.40 -3.67 11.85
CA GLU A 295 -0.80 -4.49 13.00
C GLU A 295 0.12 -5.68 13.24
N THR A 296 0.71 -6.21 12.17
CA THR A 296 1.60 -7.37 12.19
C THR A 296 3.09 -6.98 12.34
N GLY A 297 3.37 -5.69 12.55
CA GLY A 297 4.71 -5.16 12.78
C GLY A 297 5.60 -5.06 11.55
N LEU A 298 5.08 -5.36 10.35
CA LEU A 298 5.83 -5.30 9.09
C LEU A 298 6.23 -3.86 8.74
N ILE A 299 5.36 -2.87 8.94
CA ILE A 299 5.73 -1.46 8.72
C ILE A 299 6.87 -1.04 9.67
N GLY A 300 6.78 -1.38 10.96
CA GLY A 300 7.84 -1.05 11.93
C GLY A 300 9.17 -1.72 11.61
N ALA A 301 9.13 -2.97 11.13
CA ALA A 301 10.34 -3.67 10.67
C ALA A 301 10.89 -3.08 9.37
N PHE A 302 10.02 -2.72 8.43
CA PHE A 302 10.40 -2.01 7.21
C PHE A 302 11.14 -0.71 7.55
N GLU A 303 10.59 0.12 8.44
CA GLU A 303 11.20 1.37 8.91
C GLU A 303 12.56 1.15 9.60
N ALA A 304 12.70 0.08 10.38
CA ALA A 304 13.95 -0.27 11.05
C ALA A 304 15.02 -0.86 10.10
N ALA A 305 14.60 -1.47 8.99
CA ALA A 305 15.47 -2.08 7.98
C ALA A 305 15.91 -1.10 6.87
N VAL A 306 15.38 0.13 6.85
CA VAL A 306 15.67 1.09 5.78
C VAL A 306 17.18 1.32 5.60
N TYR A 307 17.63 1.16 4.36
CA TYR A 307 19.01 1.34 3.96
C TYR A 307 19.31 2.79 3.56
N ASP A 308 20.55 3.24 3.83
CA ASP A 308 21.07 4.50 3.29
C ASP A 308 21.19 4.45 1.76
N ASP A 309 21.56 3.28 1.23
CA ASP A 309 21.66 3.01 -0.20
C ASP A 309 20.30 3.14 -0.89
N TYR A 310 20.29 3.87 -2.01
CA TYR A 310 19.06 4.21 -2.71
C TYR A 310 18.41 2.98 -3.35
N ASP A 311 19.19 2.12 -4.01
CA ASP A 311 18.68 0.96 -4.73
C ASP A 311 18.13 -0.09 -3.76
N GLN A 312 18.84 -0.31 -2.64
CA GLN A 312 18.36 -1.20 -1.58
C GLN A 312 17.07 -0.69 -0.93
N ARG A 313 16.98 0.61 -0.64
CA ARG A 313 15.74 1.21 -0.12
C ARG A 313 14.61 1.10 -1.12
N LEU A 314 14.87 1.37 -2.40
CA LEU A 314 13.85 1.27 -3.45
C LEU A 314 13.34 -0.17 -3.58
N ASN A 315 14.23 -1.15 -3.58
CA ASN A 315 13.85 -2.56 -3.60
C ASN A 315 13.03 -2.96 -2.36
N LEU A 316 13.39 -2.43 -1.19
CA LEU A 316 12.64 -2.67 0.05
C LEU A 316 11.22 -2.05 -0.01
N ASN A 317 11.08 -0.83 -0.54
CA ASN A 317 9.77 -0.19 -0.76
C ASN A 317 8.90 -1.05 -1.68
N ARG A 318 9.42 -1.44 -2.86
CA ARG A 318 8.66 -2.26 -3.81
C ARG A 318 8.16 -3.57 -3.21
N ARG A 319 8.93 -4.20 -2.32
CA ARG A 319 8.48 -5.40 -1.60
C ARG A 319 7.30 -5.10 -0.69
N LEU A 320 7.34 -4.00 0.05
CA LEU A 320 6.23 -3.58 0.92
C LEU A 320 4.96 -3.30 0.10
N GLU A 321 5.08 -2.54 -0.99
CA GLU A 321 3.96 -2.18 -1.87
C GLU A 321 3.37 -3.39 -2.60
N LEU A 322 4.21 -4.24 -3.19
CA LEU A 322 3.75 -5.44 -3.89
C LEU A 322 3.13 -6.47 -2.95
N GLN A 323 3.55 -6.49 -1.68
CA GLN A 323 2.88 -7.30 -0.67
C GLN A 323 1.48 -6.75 -0.38
N ALA A 324 1.31 -5.43 -0.28
CA ALA A 324 0.00 -4.82 -0.12
C ALA A 324 -0.92 -5.14 -1.32
N SER A 325 -0.39 -5.06 -2.55
CA SER A 325 -1.10 -5.49 -3.77
C SER A 325 -1.46 -6.98 -3.73
N CYS A 326 -0.54 -7.86 -3.32
CA CYS A 326 -0.81 -9.29 -3.15
C CYS A 326 -1.95 -9.54 -2.15
N MET A 327 -1.89 -8.91 -0.98
CA MET A 327 -2.90 -9.03 0.07
C MET A 327 -4.26 -8.46 -0.35
N GLY A 328 -4.29 -7.39 -1.16
CA GLY A 328 -5.52 -6.90 -1.79
C GLY A 328 -6.12 -7.91 -2.77
N GLY A 329 -5.28 -8.58 -3.57
CA GLY A 329 -5.71 -9.69 -4.43
C GLY A 329 -6.27 -10.88 -3.65
N LEU A 330 -5.63 -11.21 -2.53
CA LEU A 330 -6.09 -12.24 -1.59
C LEU A 330 -7.50 -11.94 -1.07
N PHE A 331 -7.75 -10.70 -0.65
CA PHE A 331 -9.08 -10.25 -0.23
C PHE A 331 -10.12 -10.38 -1.34
N LEU A 332 -9.82 -9.93 -2.57
CA LEU A 332 -10.75 -10.08 -3.70
C LEU A 332 -11.08 -11.55 -3.99
N GLY A 333 -10.11 -12.44 -3.91
CA GLY A 333 -10.32 -13.88 -4.06
C GLY A 333 -11.25 -14.43 -2.97
N ALA A 334 -11.05 -13.99 -1.73
CA ALA A 334 -11.83 -14.43 -0.57
C ALA A 334 -13.30 -14.01 -0.63
N ILE A 335 -13.62 -12.88 -1.27
CA ILE A 335 -15.01 -12.38 -1.40
C ILE A 335 -15.66 -12.72 -2.74
N ALA A 336 -14.97 -13.38 -3.67
CA ALA A 336 -15.43 -13.59 -5.05
C ALA A 336 -16.80 -14.29 -5.18
N ASP A 337 -17.22 -15.08 -4.19
CA ASP A 337 -18.55 -15.71 -4.16
C ASP A 337 -19.70 -14.69 -4.00
N SER A 338 -19.45 -13.58 -3.30
CA SER A 338 -20.45 -12.55 -2.94
C SER A 338 -20.19 -11.19 -3.60
N PHE A 339 -18.96 -10.96 -4.07
CA PHE A 339 -18.57 -9.94 -5.03
C PHE A 339 -18.12 -10.64 -6.34
N PRO A 340 -19.06 -11.08 -7.21
CA PRO A 340 -18.69 -11.92 -8.35
C PRO A 340 -17.77 -11.20 -9.33
N ILE A 341 -16.62 -11.81 -9.64
CA ILE A 341 -15.69 -11.35 -10.68
C ILE A 341 -15.98 -12.15 -11.95
N ASP A 342 -16.93 -11.68 -12.75
CA ASP A 342 -17.21 -12.25 -14.08
C ASP A 342 -16.11 -11.88 -15.10
N ASP A 343 -16.20 -12.37 -16.34
CA ASP A 343 -15.19 -12.13 -17.39
C ASP A 343 -14.95 -10.63 -17.63
N GLN A 344 -15.99 -9.79 -17.48
CA GLN A 344 -15.87 -8.34 -17.63
C GLN A 344 -15.11 -7.73 -16.47
N ARG A 345 -15.49 -8.04 -15.23
CA ARG A 345 -14.79 -7.59 -14.02
C ARG A 345 -13.37 -8.13 -13.94
N LEU A 346 -13.11 -9.32 -14.45
CA LEU A 346 -11.76 -9.88 -14.54
C LEU A 346 -10.87 -9.07 -15.49
N SER A 347 -11.40 -8.69 -16.66
CA SER A 347 -10.69 -7.79 -17.61
C SER A 347 -10.51 -6.37 -17.05
N GLN A 348 -11.44 -5.90 -16.22
CA GLN A 348 -11.32 -4.63 -15.51
C GLN A 348 -10.26 -4.70 -14.40
N LEU A 349 -10.25 -5.79 -13.62
CA LEU A 349 -9.24 -6.05 -12.60
C LEU A 349 -7.84 -6.15 -13.20
N ASP A 350 -7.66 -6.83 -14.33
CA ASP A 350 -6.35 -6.91 -14.99
C ASP A 350 -5.80 -5.54 -15.42
N ARG A 351 -6.69 -4.66 -15.90
CA ARG A 351 -6.32 -3.28 -16.22
C ARG A 351 -5.99 -2.47 -14.96
N ALA A 352 -6.80 -2.58 -13.91
CA ALA A 352 -6.58 -1.90 -12.64
C ALA A 352 -5.28 -2.35 -11.96
N ALA A 353 -5.06 -3.66 -11.86
CA ALA A 353 -3.85 -4.27 -11.31
C ALA A 353 -2.58 -3.77 -12.01
N GLY A 354 -2.63 -3.63 -13.34
CA GLY A 354 -1.52 -3.05 -14.09
C GLY A 354 -1.24 -1.58 -13.85
N SER A 355 -2.26 -0.84 -13.39
CA SER A 355 -2.19 0.61 -13.22
C SER A 355 -1.73 1.06 -11.83
N PHE A 356 -1.67 0.15 -10.86
CA PHE A 356 -1.06 0.40 -9.55
C PHE A 356 0.46 0.36 -9.55
N GLY A 357 1.06 -0.20 -10.60
CA GLY A 357 2.51 -0.17 -10.77
C GLY A 357 3.01 1.15 -11.32
N ASP A 358 4.31 1.35 -11.16
CA ASP A 358 5.07 2.48 -11.67
C ASP A 358 4.87 2.66 -13.18
N GLU A 359 4.59 3.90 -13.59
CA GLU A 359 4.51 4.23 -15.02
C GLU A 359 5.86 3.99 -15.72
N PRO A 360 5.88 3.36 -16.91
CA PRO A 360 7.09 3.21 -17.70
C PRO A 360 7.75 4.58 -17.98
N GLY A 361 8.98 4.76 -17.49
CA GLY A 361 9.73 6.00 -17.66
C GLY A 361 9.45 7.07 -16.61
N ALA A 362 8.67 6.77 -15.57
CA ALA A 362 8.59 7.62 -14.39
C ALA A 362 9.98 7.89 -13.80
N PRO A 363 10.21 9.09 -13.22
CA PRO A 363 11.43 9.38 -12.48
C PRO A 363 11.69 8.33 -11.41
N GLU A 364 12.95 7.93 -11.22
CA GLU A 364 13.33 6.83 -10.33
C GLU A 364 12.78 7.00 -8.90
N ASN A 365 12.74 8.24 -8.40
CA ASN A 365 12.20 8.60 -7.10
C ASN A 365 10.66 8.60 -7.01
N GLN A 366 9.99 8.01 -8.00
CA GLN A 366 8.55 7.77 -8.09
C GLN A 366 8.29 6.31 -8.49
N ARG A 367 9.31 5.45 -8.44
CA ARG A 367 9.26 4.05 -8.88
C ARG A 367 9.28 3.05 -7.71
N ASP A 368 8.42 3.28 -6.73
CA ASP A 368 8.35 2.59 -5.44
C ASP A 368 7.26 1.51 -5.36
N HIS A 369 6.36 1.40 -6.35
CA HIS A 369 5.25 0.45 -6.35
C HIS A 369 5.52 -0.79 -7.23
N GLY A 370 6.71 -0.87 -7.83
CA GLY A 370 7.09 -1.92 -8.77
C GLY A 370 6.35 -1.76 -10.10
N SER A 371 6.69 -2.56 -11.10
CA SER A 371 6.09 -2.46 -12.42
C SER A 371 4.61 -2.87 -12.42
N GLY A 372 3.87 -2.42 -13.43
CA GLY A 372 2.51 -2.91 -13.66
C GLY A 372 2.45 -4.42 -13.97
N GLU A 373 3.54 -5.03 -14.44
CA GLU A 373 3.62 -6.49 -14.61
C GLU A 373 3.74 -7.20 -13.26
N SER A 374 4.63 -6.70 -12.38
CA SER A 374 4.79 -7.18 -11.02
C SER A 374 3.47 -7.10 -10.24
N ASN A 375 2.78 -5.97 -10.30
CA ASN A 375 1.48 -5.81 -9.62
C ASN A 375 0.44 -6.82 -10.11
N ARG A 376 0.28 -7.01 -11.43
CA ARG A 376 -0.61 -8.05 -11.97
C ARG A 376 -0.23 -9.42 -11.46
N ALA A 377 1.05 -9.76 -11.49
CA ALA A 377 1.54 -11.07 -11.06
C ALA A 377 1.19 -11.36 -9.59
N TRP A 378 1.48 -10.43 -8.68
CA TRP A 378 1.22 -10.60 -7.24
C TRP A 378 -0.28 -10.57 -6.91
N ILE A 379 -1.06 -9.67 -7.52
CA ILE A 379 -2.52 -9.59 -7.32
C ILE A 379 -3.18 -10.89 -7.78
N PHE A 380 -2.88 -11.36 -9.00
CA PHE A 380 -3.52 -12.55 -9.54
C PHE A 380 -3.01 -13.85 -8.93
N ALA A 381 -1.76 -13.92 -8.46
CA ALA A 381 -1.28 -15.08 -7.71
C ALA A 381 -2.15 -15.30 -6.47
N ALA A 382 -2.30 -14.26 -5.63
CA ALA A 382 -3.09 -14.36 -4.41
C ALA A 382 -4.59 -14.52 -4.64
N PHE A 383 -5.15 -13.81 -5.63
CA PHE A 383 -6.56 -13.93 -6.01
C PHE A 383 -6.93 -15.37 -6.38
N ASN A 384 -6.02 -16.10 -7.04
CA ASN A 384 -6.28 -17.47 -7.49
C ASN A 384 -5.93 -18.54 -6.43
N ASP A 385 -4.82 -18.37 -5.71
CA ASP A 385 -4.29 -19.43 -4.84
C ASP A 385 -4.83 -19.37 -3.41
N ASN A 386 -5.28 -18.19 -2.96
CA ASN A 386 -5.75 -17.92 -1.59
C ASN A 386 -4.79 -18.46 -0.50
N ASP A 387 -3.53 -17.99 -0.50
CA ASP A 387 -2.51 -18.37 0.47
C ASP A 387 -1.62 -17.17 0.87
N LEU A 388 -1.59 -16.83 2.17
CA LEU A 388 -0.75 -15.75 2.71
C LEU A 388 0.75 -16.01 2.56
N ALA A 389 1.19 -17.27 2.53
CA ALA A 389 2.60 -17.59 2.29
C ALA A 389 3.06 -17.09 0.92
N GLY A 390 2.14 -17.11 -0.05
CA GLY A 390 2.32 -16.58 -1.40
C GLY A 390 2.44 -15.07 -1.48
N CYS A 391 2.23 -14.31 -0.39
CA CYS A 391 2.43 -12.86 -0.33
C CYS A 391 3.72 -12.43 0.39
N ASN A 392 4.64 -13.36 0.65
CA ASN A 392 5.95 -13.04 1.22
C ASN A 392 6.90 -12.50 0.14
N THR A 393 6.70 -11.25 -0.26
CA THR A 393 7.55 -10.55 -1.22
C THR A 393 8.97 -10.33 -0.69
N PHE A 394 9.22 -10.38 0.62
CA PHE A 394 10.55 -10.13 1.20
C PHE A 394 11.57 -11.23 0.93
N VAL A 395 11.11 -12.44 0.60
CA VAL A 395 11.96 -13.57 0.18
C VAL A 395 11.97 -13.81 -1.33
N ALA A 396 11.21 -13.00 -2.10
CA ALA A 396 11.13 -13.13 -3.55
C ALA A 396 12.42 -12.67 -4.26
N PRO A 397 12.77 -13.26 -5.41
CA PRO A 397 13.83 -12.73 -6.28
C PRO A 397 13.60 -11.26 -6.63
N ALA A 398 14.68 -10.47 -6.75
CA ALA A 398 14.57 -9.04 -7.07
C ALA A 398 13.80 -8.77 -8.38
N ALA A 399 13.95 -9.63 -9.38
CA ALA A 399 13.25 -9.53 -10.67
C ALA A 399 11.73 -9.72 -10.58
N GLU A 400 11.23 -10.32 -9.49
CA GLU A 400 9.78 -10.47 -9.25
C GLU A 400 9.19 -9.28 -8.48
N VAL A 401 10.04 -8.34 -8.04
CA VAL A 401 9.65 -7.14 -7.29
C VAL A 401 10.15 -5.86 -7.94
N ASP A 402 10.48 -5.93 -9.23
CA ASP A 402 10.96 -4.79 -10.02
C ASP A 402 9.85 -3.83 -10.41
#